data_AF-A0A3P6EC15-F1
#
_entry.id   AF-A0A3P6EC15-F1
#
_cell.length_a   1.000
_cell.length_b   1.000
_cell.length_c   1.000
_cell.angle_alpha   90.00
_cell.angle_beta   90.00
_cell.angle_gamma   90.00
#
_symmetry.space_group_name_H-M   'P 1'
#
loop_
_entity.id
_entity.type
_entity.pdbx_description
1 polymer ?
#
loop_
_entity_poly.entity_id
_entity_poly.type
_entity_poly.pdbx_seq_one_letter_code
_entity_poly.pdbx_strand_id
1 'polypeptide(L)'
;MAALIPILRPFFTETQAPISARTSDHPRTLSRRDALSLSSASLLLFTLSPTDPAFAFGISGPKEWLKDQKKKSSRFLLAPIDASRESLRSVYLSLSTRESDYTDKDLESLQNLLRSSARDCVPKERSSLVDFQSKTGVEVCTFKLVLKNAASLLDDKDPVILEAENILHDLVRSFGSLIVLTNGIDMNLPSDRKKIADAVMEAISYLDKFEKSVKDCLEI
;
A
#
# COMPACT_ATOMS: atom_id res chain seq x y z
N MET A 1 59.85 21.85 -2.59
CA MET A 1 59.00 23.00 -2.94
C MET A 1 57.54 22.60 -2.76
N ALA A 2 56.73 23.56 -2.33
CA ALA A 2 55.30 23.52 -1.98
C ALA A 2 54.40 22.73 -2.97
N ALA A 3 53.18 22.28 -2.66
CA ALA A 3 52.12 23.06 -2.01
C ALA A 3 51.00 22.21 -1.40
N LEU A 4 50.34 22.85 -0.41
CA LEU A 4 49.15 22.43 0.32
C LEU A 4 47.89 22.43 -0.57
N ILE A 5 47.02 21.44 -0.37
CA ILE A 5 45.68 21.36 -0.95
C ILE A 5 44.70 22.06 0.02
N PRO A 6 43.90 23.06 -0.40
CA PRO A 6 42.92 23.67 0.46
C PRO A 6 41.57 22.93 0.42
N ILE A 7 40.98 22.85 1.61
CA ILE A 7 39.66 22.31 1.94
C ILE A 7 38.57 23.25 1.39
N LEU A 8 37.68 22.76 0.53
CA LEU A 8 36.46 23.48 0.16
C LEU A 8 35.39 23.28 1.25
N ARG A 9 34.94 24.38 1.85
CA ARG A 9 33.73 24.50 2.67
C ARG A 9 32.49 24.72 1.77
N PRO A 10 31.29 24.32 2.22
CA PRO A 10 30.05 24.58 1.50
C PRO A 10 29.59 26.04 1.67
N PHE A 11 29.05 26.61 0.60
CA PHE A 11 28.33 27.88 0.58
C PHE A 11 26.98 27.72 1.31
N PHE A 12 26.86 28.36 2.47
CA PHE A 12 25.57 28.73 3.08
C PHE A 12 25.42 30.24 2.92
N THR A 13 24.39 30.67 2.20
CA THR A 13 24.03 32.09 2.08
C THR A 13 22.97 32.41 3.14
N GLU A 14 23.36 33.28 4.06
CA GLU A 14 22.55 33.88 5.13
C GLU A 14 21.99 35.23 4.62
N THR A 15 20.69 35.44 4.77
CA THR A 15 20.09 36.80 4.78
C THR A 15 19.09 36.87 5.93
N GLN A 16 19.33 37.79 6.85
CA GLN A 16 18.66 37.97 8.13
C GLN A 16 17.69 39.17 8.10
N ALA A 17 16.40 38.91 8.42
CA ALA A 17 15.38 39.63 9.22
C ALA A 17 15.24 41.20 9.15
N PRO A 18 14.31 41.88 9.87
CA PRO A 18 13.11 41.46 10.65
C PRO A 18 11.83 42.30 10.39
N ILE A 19 10.62 41.82 10.76
CA ILE A 19 9.46 42.71 10.99
C ILE A 19 8.68 42.31 12.26
N SER A 20 8.87 43.17 13.28
CA SER A 20 7.97 43.69 14.31
C SER A 20 6.87 42.83 14.93
N ALA A 21 7.04 42.53 16.24
CA ALA A 21 5.96 42.34 17.19
C ALA A 21 5.32 43.69 17.57
N ARG A 22 4.00 43.73 17.75
CA ARG A 22 3.30 44.74 18.56
C ARG A 22 2.20 44.10 19.40
N THR A 23 2.27 44.46 20.68
CA THR A 23 1.39 44.15 21.80
C THR A 23 0.28 45.21 21.96
N SER A 24 -0.54 45.01 22.99
CA SER A 24 -1.60 45.88 23.55
C SER A 24 -2.99 45.67 22.93
N ASP A 25 -4.11 45.68 23.65
CA ASP A 25 -4.41 45.57 25.08
C ASP A 25 -5.94 45.39 25.19
N HIS A 26 -6.41 44.74 26.25
CA HIS A 26 -7.82 44.64 26.70
C HIS A 26 -8.41 46.03 27.08
N PRO A 27 -9.72 46.24 27.43
CA PRO A 27 -10.70 45.27 27.97
C PRO A 27 -12.16 45.48 27.48
N ARG A 28 -13.12 44.64 27.88
CA ARG A 28 -14.37 45.06 28.57
C ARG A 28 -15.14 43.86 29.12
N THR A 29 -15.28 43.90 30.43
CA THR A 29 -16.08 43.08 31.34
C THR A 29 -17.58 43.30 31.16
N LEU A 30 -18.38 42.22 31.18
CA LEU A 30 -19.77 42.16 31.67
C LEU A 30 -20.04 40.69 32.02
N SER A 31 -20.81 40.28 33.01
CA SER A 31 -21.27 40.85 34.28
C SER A 31 -22.01 39.69 34.95
N ARG A 32 -21.75 39.53 36.24
CA ARG A 32 -22.29 38.55 37.19
C ARG A 32 -23.82 38.46 37.17
N ARG A 33 -24.36 37.23 37.11
CA ARG A 33 -25.61 36.88 37.81
C ARG A 33 -25.49 35.50 38.45
N ASP A 34 -25.12 35.55 39.73
CA ASP A 34 -25.60 34.61 40.74
C ASP A 34 -27.13 34.62 40.71
N ALA A 35 -27.76 33.45 40.62
CA ALA A 35 -29.13 33.25 41.08
C ALA A 35 -29.29 31.81 41.57
N LEU A 36 -29.76 31.72 42.81
CA LEU A 36 -29.83 30.55 43.67
C LEU A 36 -30.77 29.45 43.16
N SER A 37 -30.28 28.21 43.30
CA SER A 37 -30.94 27.03 43.88
C SER A 37 -32.45 27.13 44.18
N LEU A 38 -33.24 26.28 43.52
CA LEU A 38 -34.44 25.67 44.12
C LEU A 38 -34.51 24.18 43.74
N SER A 39 -34.61 23.37 44.79
CA SER A 39 -34.78 21.93 44.82
C SER A 39 -36.20 21.53 44.42
N SER A 40 -36.35 20.44 43.66
CA SER A 40 -37.51 19.56 43.77
C SER A 40 -37.18 18.16 43.24
N ALA A 41 -37.22 17.20 44.17
CA ALA A 41 -37.17 15.79 43.91
C ALA A 41 -38.43 15.33 43.15
N SER A 42 -38.22 14.62 42.04
CA SER A 42 -39.25 13.78 41.43
C SER A 42 -38.68 12.38 41.27
N LEU A 43 -38.91 11.56 42.30
CA LEU A 43 -38.85 10.11 42.21
C LEU A 43 -39.98 9.66 41.27
N LEU A 44 -39.67 9.45 39.99
CA LEU A 44 -40.57 8.77 39.06
C LEU A 44 -39.96 7.42 38.70
N LEU A 45 -40.59 6.41 39.30
CA LEU A 45 -40.53 4.98 39.10
C LEU A 45 -39.98 4.54 37.73
N PHE A 46 -38.81 3.89 37.76
CA PHE A 46 -38.35 3.02 36.67
C PHE A 46 -39.23 1.77 36.63
N THR A 47 -40.33 1.83 35.90
CA THR A 47 -41.02 0.61 35.44
C THR A 47 -40.17 -0.01 34.33
N LEU A 48 -39.36 -1.00 34.71
CA LEU A 48 -38.68 -1.91 33.78
C LEU A 48 -39.74 -2.78 33.07
N SER A 49 -40.22 -2.31 31.92
CA SER A 49 -40.85 -3.19 30.93
C SER A 49 -39.73 -3.85 30.11
N PRO A 50 -39.67 -5.19 30.02
CA PRO A 50 -38.71 -5.85 29.17
C PRO A 50 -39.20 -5.88 27.71
N THR A 51 -38.21 -5.93 26.82
CA THR A 51 -38.27 -6.35 25.41
C THR A 51 -39.10 -5.50 24.46
N ASP A 52 -38.39 -4.61 23.74
CA ASP A 52 -38.67 -4.40 22.33
C ASP A 52 -37.34 -4.13 21.60
N PRO A 53 -36.74 -5.10 20.87
CA PRO A 53 -35.66 -4.79 19.96
C PRO A 53 -36.30 -4.19 18.70
N ALA A 54 -36.77 -2.94 18.79
CA ALA A 54 -37.27 -2.20 17.63
C ALA A 54 -36.13 -1.59 16.80
N PHE A 55 -35.06 -2.35 16.56
CA PHE A 55 -34.05 -2.09 15.53
C PHE A 55 -34.29 -3.02 14.34
N ALA A 56 -35.49 -2.98 13.76
CA ALA A 56 -35.85 -3.72 12.56
C ALA A 56 -36.20 -2.78 11.38
N PHE A 57 -35.57 -1.60 11.33
CA PHE A 57 -35.54 -0.75 10.14
C PHE A 57 -34.12 -0.76 9.55
N GLY A 58 -33.88 -1.68 8.61
CA GLY A 58 -33.09 -1.53 7.38
C GLY A 58 -31.66 -0.96 7.36
N ILE A 59 -31.09 -0.49 8.48
CA ILE A 59 -29.69 -0.06 8.52
C ILE A 59 -28.82 -1.24 8.89
N SER A 60 -28.13 -1.76 7.88
CA SER A 60 -26.97 -2.65 8.01
C SER A 60 -26.11 -2.19 9.19
N GLY A 61 -25.80 -3.09 10.12
CA GLY A 61 -24.99 -2.75 11.29
C GLY A 61 -23.61 -2.16 10.88
N PRO A 62 -22.87 -1.48 11.77
CA PRO A 62 -21.63 -0.80 11.40
C PRO A 62 -20.62 -1.66 10.63
N LYS A 63 -20.52 -2.96 10.98
CA LYS A 63 -19.66 -3.93 10.29
C LYS A 63 -20.11 -4.17 8.85
N GLU A 64 -21.40 -4.41 8.63
CA GLU A 64 -21.97 -4.67 7.30
C GLU A 64 -21.97 -3.40 6.44
N TRP A 65 -22.23 -2.22 7.03
CA TRP A 65 -22.05 -0.95 6.33
C TRP A 65 -20.61 -0.76 5.84
N LEU A 66 -19.60 -1.09 6.67
CA LEU A 66 -18.19 -0.98 6.30
C LEU A 66 -17.82 -1.97 5.19
N LYS A 67 -18.39 -3.17 5.24
CA LYS A 67 -18.29 -4.18 4.18
C LYS A 67 -18.80 -3.66 2.85
N ASP A 68 -20.00 -3.06 2.82
CA ASP A 68 -20.55 -2.45 1.61
C ASP A 68 -19.66 -1.32 1.07
N GLN A 69 -19.05 -0.52 1.95
CA GLN A 69 -18.11 0.52 1.51
C GLN A 69 -16.84 -0.06 0.89
N LYS A 70 -16.28 -1.14 1.45
CA LYS A 70 -15.12 -1.82 0.86
C LYS A 70 -15.45 -2.45 -0.49
N LYS A 71 -16.61 -3.10 -0.61
CA LYS A 71 -17.10 -3.63 -1.90
C LYS A 71 -17.21 -2.53 -2.96
N LYS A 72 -17.81 -1.37 -2.61
CA LYS A 72 -17.95 -0.20 -3.51
C LYS A 72 -16.62 0.44 -3.90
N SER A 73 -15.64 0.43 -3.00
CA SER A 73 -14.30 1.00 -3.23
C SER A 73 -13.27 -0.01 -3.72
N SER A 74 -13.66 -1.27 -3.92
CA SER A 74 -12.77 -2.39 -4.29
C SER A 74 -11.88 -2.11 -5.50
N ARG A 75 -12.39 -1.41 -6.52
CA ARG A 75 -11.60 -0.99 -7.69
C ARG A 75 -10.30 -0.25 -7.33
N PHE A 76 -10.31 0.54 -6.26
CA PHE A 76 -9.14 1.29 -5.81
C PHE A 76 -8.17 0.41 -5.02
N LEU A 77 -8.69 -0.62 -4.34
CA LEU A 77 -7.86 -1.64 -3.69
C LEU A 77 -7.16 -2.53 -4.72
N LEU A 78 -7.83 -2.85 -5.83
CA LEU A 78 -7.31 -3.72 -6.88
C LEU A 78 -6.39 -3.00 -7.89
N ALA A 79 -6.46 -1.67 -7.99
CA ALA A 79 -5.70 -0.90 -8.98
C ALA A 79 -4.18 -1.16 -9.00
N PRO A 80 -3.47 -1.34 -7.86
CA PRO A 80 -2.05 -1.71 -7.89
C PRO A 80 -1.80 -3.08 -8.55
N ILE A 81 -2.71 -4.05 -8.34
CA ILE A 81 -2.62 -5.39 -8.92
C ILE A 81 -2.81 -5.29 -10.45
N ASP A 82 -3.81 -4.52 -10.89
CA ASP A 82 -4.07 -4.27 -12.31
C ASP A 82 -2.86 -3.60 -13.00
N ALA A 83 -2.26 -2.59 -12.36
CA ALA A 83 -1.10 -1.88 -12.90
C ALA A 83 0.12 -2.80 -13.06
N SER A 84 0.38 -3.66 -12.07
CA SER A 84 1.45 -4.65 -12.13
C SER A 84 1.20 -5.67 -13.25
N ARG A 85 -0.03 -6.18 -13.36
CA ARG A 85 -0.43 -7.11 -14.42
C ARG A 85 -0.24 -6.51 -15.81
N GLU A 86 -0.69 -5.28 -16.02
CA GLU A 86 -0.57 -4.63 -17.32
C GLU A 86 0.89 -4.41 -17.72
N SER A 87 1.74 -4.06 -16.75
CA SER A 87 3.17 -3.92 -16.98
C SER A 87 3.81 -5.27 -17.39
N LEU A 88 3.46 -6.37 -16.72
CA LEU A 88 3.92 -7.72 -17.10
C LEU A 88 3.39 -8.16 -18.47
N ARG A 89 2.14 -7.83 -18.81
CA ARG A 89 1.59 -8.11 -20.16
C ARG A 89 2.35 -7.36 -21.23
N SER A 90 2.71 -6.10 -20.99
CA SER A 90 3.55 -5.31 -21.89
C SER A 90 4.92 -5.97 -22.09
N VAL A 91 5.54 -6.48 -21.02
CA VAL A 91 6.77 -7.28 -21.11
C VAL A 91 6.56 -8.51 -21.98
N TYR A 92 5.54 -9.32 -21.71
CA TYR A 92 5.27 -10.54 -22.46
C TYR A 92 5.05 -10.27 -23.96
N LEU A 93 4.31 -9.22 -24.29
CA LEU A 93 4.09 -8.78 -25.68
C LEU A 93 5.40 -8.34 -26.35
N SER A 94 6.26 -7.61 -25.63
CA SER A 94 7.58 -7.22 -26.14
C SER A 94 8.47 -8.43 -26.43
N LEU A 95 8.41 -9.47 -25.59
CA LEU A 95 9.16 -10.72 -25.79
C LEU A 95 8.64 -11.54 -26.98
N SER A 96 7.33 -11.48 -27.23
CA SER A 96 6.65 -12.34 -28.21
C SER A 96 6.59 -11.76 -29.63
N THR A 97 6.55 -10.43 -29.76
CA THR A 97 6.34 -9.76 -31.05
C THR A 97 7.63 -9.28 -31.72
N ARG A 98 8.76 -9.37 -31.02
CA ARG A 98 10.01 -8.78 -31.48
C ARG A 98 10.78 -9.70 -32.43
N GLU A 99 10.96 -9.22 -33.65
CA GLU A 99 11.69 -9.92 -34.73
C GLU A 99 13.17 -9.52 -34.82
N SER A 100 13.58 -8.40 -34.22
CA SER A 100 14.95 -7.90 -34.23
C SER A 100 15.73 -8.22 -32.95
N ASP A 101 17.06 -8.25 -33.06
CA ASP A 101 17.97 -8.45 -31.94
C ASP A 101 17.79 -7.38 -30.85
N TYR A 102 18.04 -7.76 -29.60
CA TYR A 102 17.96 -6.86 -28.45
C TYR A 102 19.24 -6.03 -28.34
N THR A 103 19.08 -4.70 -28.31
CA THR A 103 20.17 -3.79 -27.96
C THR A 103 20.29 -3.65 -26.43
N ASP A 104 21.41 -3.13 -25.94
CA ASP A 104 21.60 -2.86 -24.52
C ASP A 104 20.50 -1.95 -23.94
N LYS A 105 20.02 -0.98 -24.74
CA LYS A 105 18.90 -0.09 -24.35
C LYS A 105 17.59 -0.83 -24.18
N ASP A 106 17.36 -1.85 -25.02
CA ASP A 106 16.16 -2.68 -24.92
C ASP A 106 16.20 -3.56 -23.67
N LEU A 107 17.37 -4.11 -23.35
CA LEU A 107 17.57 -4.89 -22.14
C LEU A 107 17.37 -4.02 -20.90
N GLU A 108 17.92 -2.81 -20.87
CA GLU A 108 17.71 -1.85 -19.78
C GLU A 108 16.22 -1.48 -19.64
N SER A 109 15.54 -1.21 -20.75
CA SER A 109 14.10 -0.92 -20.76
C SER A 109 13.27 -2.08 -20.22
N LEU A 110 13.58 -3.31 -20.64
CA LEU A 110 12.92 -4.54 -20.19
C LEU A 110 13.13 -4.76 -18.69
N GLN A 111 14.36 -4.62 -18.20
CA GLN A 111 14.68 -4.74 -16.78
C GLN A 111 13.98 -3.67 -15.94
N ASN A 112 13.95 -2.43 -16.43
CA ASN A 112 13.25 -1.33 -15.76
C ASN A 112 11.75 -1.57 -15.71
N LEU A 113 11.16 -2.09 -16.79
CA LEU A 113 9.74 -2.43 -16.83
C LEU A 113 9.41 -3.58 -15.87
N LEU A 114 10.25 -4.61 -15.78
CA LEU A 114 10.11 -5.71 -14.83
C LEU A 114 10.27 -5.26 -13.37
N ARG A 115 11.29 -4.44 -13.07
CA ARG A 115 11.45 -3.83 -11.75
C ARG A 115 10.25 -2.96 -11.39
N SER A 116 9.72 -2.20 -12.35
CA SER A 116 8.51 -1.39 -12.16
C SER A 116 7.28 -2.26 -11.89
N SER A 117 7.14 -3.39 -12.60
CA SER A 117 6.04 -4.34 -12.42
C SER A 117 6.03 -4.96 -11.02
N ALA A 118 7.22 -5.19 -10.45
CA ALA A 118 7.40 -5.74 -9.10
C ALA A 118 7.61 -4.68 -8.01
N ARG A 119 7.62 -3.38 -8.34
CA ARG A 119 7.92 -2.28 -7.40
C ARG A 119 7.01 -2.30 -6.18
N ASP A 120 5.76 -2.68 -6.41
CA ASP A 120 4.75 -2.70 -5.38
C ASP A 120 4.97 -3.82 -4.36
N CYS A 121 5.87 -4.78 -4.63
CA CYS A 121 6.38 -5.74 -3.66
C CYS A 121 7.84 -6.09 -3.98
N VAL A 122 8.76 -5.22 -3.54
CA VAL A 122 10.20 -5.47 -3.71
C VAL A 122 10.60 -6.70 -2.88
N PRO A 123 11.16 -7.76 -3.52
CA PRO A 123 11.71 -8.90 -2.80
C PRO A 123 12.81 -8.43 -1.84
N LYS A 124 12.77 -8.89 -0.58
CA LYS A 124 13.75 -8.50 0.43
C LYS A 124 15.16 -8.96 0.04
N GLU A 125 16.00 -8.03 -0.43
CA GLU A 125 17.45 -8.24 -0.47
C GLU A 125 18.01 -8.15 0.96
N ARG A 126 18.45 -9.29 1.49
CA ARG A 126 18.84 -9.52 2.90
C ARG A 126 20.09 -8.76 3.39
N SER A 127 20.56 -7.74 2.66
CA SER A 127 21.80 -7.02 2.94
C SER A 127 21.72 -5.50 2.75
N SER A 128 20.54 -4.91 2.56
CA SER A 128 20.44 -3.47 2.37
C SER A 128 20.22 -2.70 3.68
N LEU A 129 20.77 -1.48 3.78
CA LEU A 129 20.49 -0.52 4.86
C LEU A 129 18.97 -0.25 5.02
N VAL A 130 18.22 -0.37 3.91
CA VAL A 130 16.76 -0.28 3.87
C VAL A 130 16.10 -1.43 4.63
N ASP A 131 16.74 -2.60 4.74
CA ASP A 131 16.27 -3.74 5.54
C ASP A 131 16.41 -3.52 7.06
N PHE A 132 17.33 -2.64 7.48
CA PHE A 132 17.44 -2.18 8.87
C PHE A 132 16.39 -1.10 9.19
N GLN A 133 16.07 -0.24 8.22
CA GLN A 133 15.00 0.77 8.33
C GLN A 133 13.59 0.17 8.17
N SER A 134 13.42 -0.91 7.42
CA SER A 134 12.11 -1.59 7.25
C SER A 134 11.68 -2.37 8.48
N LYS A 135 12.62 -2.72 9.37
CA LYS A 135 12.31 -3.22 10.73
C LYS A 135 11.62 -2.18 11.60
N THR A 136 11.74 -0.89 11.28
CA THR A 136 10.94 0.18 11.88
C THR A 136 9.67 0.43 11.05
N GLY A 137 8.72 -0.51 11.10
CA GLY A 137 7.30 -0.22 10.83
C GLY A 137 6.84 0.07 9.40
N VAL A 138 7.68 -0.08 8.35
CA VAL A 138 7.27 0.14 6.96
C VAL A 138 7.38 -1.17 6.16
N GLU A 139 6.26 -1.86 5.95
CA GLU A 139 6.18 -2.97 5.01
C GLU A 139 6.26 -2.45 3.57
N VAL A 140 7.27 -2.90 2.80
CA VAL A 140 7.56 -2.42 1.43
C VAL A 140 6.77 -3.19 0.35
N CYS A 141 5.62 -3.76 0.72
CA CYS A 141 4.77 -4.49 -0.23
C CYS A 141 3.34 -3.94 -0.16
N THR A 142 2.99 -3.09 -1.12
CA THR A 142 1.65 -2.53 -1.33
C THR A 142 0.60 -3.63 -1.38
N PHE A 143 0.88 -4.80 -1.98
CA PHE A 143 -0.08 -5.91 -2.00
C PHE A 143 -0.37 -6.47 -0.62
N LYS A 144 0.59 -6.42 0.31
CA LYS A 144 0.35 -6.76 1.71
C LYS A 144 -0.61 -5.77 2.37
N LEU A 145 -0.50 -4.48 2.04
CA LEU A 145 -1.44 -3.46 2.51
C LEU A 145 -2.83 -3.64 1.91
N VAL A 146 -2.92 -3.99 0.61
CA VAL A 146 -4.17 -4.33 -0.06
C VAL A 146 -4.84 -5.52 0.62
N LEU A 147 -4.10 -6.62 0.85
CA LEU A 147 -4.63 -7.81 1.51
C LEU A 147 -5.07 -7.49 2.94
N LYS A 148 -4.25 -6.81 3.74
CA LYS A 148 -4.63 -6.40 5.10
C LYS A 148 -5.87 -5.50 5.11
N ASN A 149 -6.02 -4.64 4.11
CA ASN A 149 -7.23 -3.83 3.99
C ASN A 149 -8.44 -4.73 3.68
N ALA A 150 -8.36 -5.61 2.70
CA ALA A 150 -9.45 -6.52 2.35
C ALA A 150 -9.84 -7.44 3.52
N ALA A 151 -8.86 -8.01 4.21
CA ALA A 151 -9.04 -8.92 5.34
C ALA A 151 -9.52 -8.24 6.63
N SER A 152 -9.48 -6.90 6.75
CA SER A 152 -9.76 -6.20 8.01
C SER A 152 -11.20 -6.34 8.54
N LEU A 153 -12.08 -7.03 7.81
CA LEU A 153 -13.47 -7.31 8.18
C LEU A 153 -13.70 -8.76 8.60
N LEU A 154 -12.73 -9.62 8.32
CA LEU A 154 -12.72 -11.04 8.66
C LEU A 154 -12.05 -11.23 10.03
N ASP A 155 -12.25 -12.40 10.62
CA ASP A 155 -11.59 -12.76 11.87
C ASP A 155 -10.14 -13.16 11.62
N ASP A 156 -9.21 -12.85 12.53
CA ASP A 156 -7.76 -13.07 12.35
C ASP A 156 -7.33 -14.51 12.03
N LYS A 157 -8.22 -15.49 12.25
CA LYS A 157 -7.99 -16.92 11.97
C LYS A 157 -8.83 -17.46 10.83
N ASP A 158 -9.42 -16.58 10.04
CA ASP A 158 -10.21 -16.97 8.89
C ASP A 158 -9.31 -17.69 7.87
N PRO A 159 -9.67 -18.91 7.42
CA PRO A 159 -8.87 -19.67 6.47
C PRO A 159 -8.65 -18.95 5.14
N VAL A 160 -9.56 -18.05 4.74
CA VAL A 160 -9.43 -17.24 3.52
C VAL A 160 -8.24 -16.29 3.64
N ILE A 161 -8.00 -15.71 4.82
CA ILE A 161 -6.83 -14.83 5.05
C ILE A 161 -5.55 -15.65 4.94
N LEU A 162 -5.50 -16.83 5.58
CA LEU A 162 -4.30 -17.69 5.57
C LEU A 162 -3.92 -18.15 4.16
N GLU A 163 -4.91 -18.52 3.34
CA GLU A 163 -4.69 -18.87 1.95
C GLU A 163 -4.20 -17.67 1.14
N ALA A 164 -4.82 -16.51 1.31
CA ALA A 164 -4.43 -15.27 0.62
C ALA A 164 -3.00 -14.83 0.98
N GLU A 165 -2.59 -14.99 2.25
CA GLU A 165 -1.21 -14.71 2.68
C GLU A 165 -0.20 -15.65 2.04
N ASN A 166 -0.54 -16.95 1.90
CA ASN A 166 0.32 -17.90 1.21
C ASN A 166 0.46 -17.57 -0.29
N ILE A 167 -0.65 -17.24 -0.96
CA ILE A 167 -0.64 -16.80 -2.36
C ILE A 167 0.21 -15.53 -2.53
N LEU A 168 0.08 -14.56 -1.62
CA LEU A 168 0.90 -13.36 -1.64
C LEU A 168 2.40 -13.69 -1.48
N HIS A 169 2.75 -14.61 -0.60
CA HIS A 169 4.14 -15.04 -0.43
C HIS A 169 4.70 -15.66 -1.72
N ASP A 170 3.92 -16.50 -2.39
CA ASP A 170 4.34 -17.13 -3.66
C ASP A 170 4.46 -16.11 -4.78
N LEU A 171 3.56 -15.11 -4.85
CA LEU A 171 3.64 -14.00 -5.79
C LEU A 171 4.93 -13.18 -5.59
N VAL A 172 5.24 -12.80 -4.34
CA VAL A 172 6.47 -12.07 -4.02
C VAL A 172 7.72 -12.88 -4.39
N ARG A 173 7.68 -14.20 -4.16
CA ARG A 173 8.76 -15.10 -4.57
C ARG A 173 8.91 -15.14 -6.09
N SER A 174 7.81 -15.23 -6.82
CA SER A 174 7.79 -15.24 -8.30
C SER A 174 8.43 -13.95 -8.86
N PHE A 175 8.10 -12.79 -8.30
CA PHE A 175 8.75 -11.53 -8.68
C PHE A 175 10.26 -11.53 -8.40
N GLY A 176 10.68 -12.06 -7.25
CA GLY A 176 12.10 -12.22 -6.93
C GLY A 176 12.85 -13.09 -7.93
N SER A 177 12.29 -14.26 -8.25
CA SER A 177 12.85 -15.16 -9.25
C SER A 177 12.93 -14.50 -10.63
N LEU A 178 11.88 -13.76 -11.03
CA LEU A 178 11.84 -13.07 -12.32
C LEU A 178 12.91 -11.99 -12.43
N ILE A 179 13.09 -11.15 -11.41
CA ILE A 179 14.14 -10.13 -11.39
C ILE A 179 15.53 -10.75 -11.50
N VAL A 180 15.80 -11.82 -10.72
CA VAL A 180 17.09 -12.52 -10.75
C VAL A 180 17.35 -13.14 -12.12
N LEU A 181 16.34 -13.79 -12.72
CA LEU A 181 16.44 -14.41 -14.04
C LEU A 181 16.90 -13.39 -15.09
N THR A 182 16.37 -12.17 -15.06
CA THR A 182 16.68 -11.13 -16.06
C THR A 182 18.08 -10.53 -16.00
N ASN A 183 18.85 -10.81 -14.95
CA ASN A 183 20.24 -10.34 -14.85
C ASN A 183 21.26 -11.30 -15.48
N GLY A 184 20.87 -12.54 -15.82
CA GLY A 184 21.82 -13.61 -16.19
C GLY A 184 21.57 -14.27 -17.55
N ILE A 185 20.76 -13.66 -18.41
CA ILE A 185 20.24 -14.27 -19.63
C ILE A 185 20.59 -13.45 -20.88
N ASP A 186 20.79 -14.15 -22.00
CA ASP A 186 21.04 -13.53 -23.30
C ASP A 186 19.74 -13.41 -24.09
N MET A 187 19.25 -12.18 -24.23
CA MET A 187 18.01 -11.87 -24.94
C MET A 187 18.05 -12.18 -26.45
N ASN A 188 19.23 -12.36 -27.03
CA ASN A 188 19.34 -12.77 -28.44
C ASN A 188 19.11 -14.28 -28.60
N LEU A 189 19.29 -15.07 -27.53
CA LEU A 189 18.97 -16.50 -27.53
C LEU A 189 17.45 -16.72 -27.43
N PRO A 190 16.81 -17.39 -28.42
CA PRO A 190 15.37 -17.69 -28.36
C PRO A 190 14.98 -18.51 -27.12
N SER A 191 15.86 -19.39 -26.64
CA SER A 191 15.63 -20.19 -25.44
C SER A 191 15.51 -19.35 -24.17
N ASP A 192 16.33 -18.30 -24.06
CA ASP A 192 16.34 -17.44 -22.88
C ASP A 192 15.17 -16.47 -22.91
N ARG A 193 14.82 -15.93 -24.07
CA ARG A 193 13.56 -15.18 -24.26
C ARG A 193 12.34 -15.99 -23.83
N LYS A 194 12.29 -17.27 -24.23
CA LYS A 194 11.22 -18.18 -23.84
C LYS A 194 11.17 -18.37 -22.32
N LYS A 195 12.31 -18.59 -21.65
CA LYS A 195 12.36 -18.73 -20.18
C LYS A 195 11.79 -17.50 -19.47
N ILE A 196 12.09 -16.29 -19.94
CA ILE A 196 11.52 -15.07 -19.35
C ILE A 196 10.02 -15.01 -19.61
N ALA A 197 9.59 -15.28 -20.84
CA ALA A 197 8.18 -15.24 -21.19
C ALA A 197 7.36 -16.21 -20.31
N ASP A 198 7.89 -17.43 -20.10
CA ASP A 198 7.30 -18.43 -19.20
C ASP A 198 7.25 -17.93 -17.75
N ALA A 199 8.34 -17.33 -17.24
CA ALA A 199 8.38 -16.76 -15.88
C ALA A 199 7.45 -15.55 -15.71
N VAL A 200 7.29 -14.71 -16.74
CA VAL A 200 6.34 -13.59 -16.76
C VAL A 200 4.91 -14.10 -16.71
N MET A 201 4.58 -15.14 -17.50
CA MET A 201 3.26 -15.78 -17.45
C MET A 201 2.98 -16.40 -16.08
N GLU A 202 3.98 -17.02 -15.46
CA GLU A 202 3.87 -17.55 -14.10
C GLU A 202 3.56 -16.44 -13.09
N ALA A 203 4.28 -15.31 -13.14
CA ALA A 203 4.02 -14.16 -12.29
C ALA A 203 2.61 -13.57 -12.50
N ILE A 204 2.13 -13.48 -13.75
CA ILE A 204 0.75 -13.08 -14.07
C ILE A 204 -0.26 -14.07 -13.45
N SER A 205 0.00 -15.38 -13.53
CA SER A 205 -0.88 -16.38 -12.91
C SER A 205 -0.97 -16.22 -11.40
N TYR A 206 0.15 -15.91 -10.72
CA TYR A 206 0.15 -15.58 -9.30
C TYR A 206 -0.59 -14.28 -8.99
N LEU A 207 -0.48 -13.24 -9.83
CA LEU A 207 -1.27 -12.01 -9.68
C LEU A 207 -2.77 -12.28 -9.80
N ASP A 208 -3.20 -13.14 -10.73
CA ASP A 208 -4.60 -13.48 -10.91
C ASP A 208 -5.16 -14.27 -9.72
N LYS A 209 -4.38 -15.20 -9.18
CA LYS A 209 -4.72 -15.89 -7.92
C LYS A 209 -4.79 -14.91 -6.74
N PHE A 210 -3.82 -13.99 -6.66
CA PHE A 210 -3.79 -13.00 -5.60
C PHE A 210 -4.98 -12.05 -5.67
N GLU A 211 -5.32 -11.51 -6.86
CA GLU A 211 -6.52 -10.71 -7.06
C GLU A 211 -7.77 -11.46 -6.62
N LYS A 212 -7.90 -12.73 -7.02
CA LYS A 212 -9.01 -13.57 -6.61
C LYS A 212 -9.07 -13.70 -5.09
N SER A 213 -7.96 -13.96 -4.41
CA SER A 213 -7.93 -14.07 -2.95
C SER A 213 -8.33 -12.76 -2.24
N VAL A 214 -7.96 -11.60 -2.81
CA VAL A 214 -8.38 -10.29 -2.30
C VAL A 214 -9.88 -10.08 -2.50
N LYS A 215 -10.42 -10.49 -3.65
CA LYS A 215 -11.86 -10.46 -3.93
C LYS A 215 -12.64 -11.40 -3.01
N ASP A 216 -12.11 -12.58 -2.75
CA ASP A 216 -12.70 -13.55 -1.82
C ASP A 216 -12.73 -12.97 -0.39
N CYS A 217 -11.69 -12.26 0.06
CA CYS A 217 -11.71 -11.51 1.33
C CYS A 217 -12.76 -10.39 1.37
N LEU A 218 -13.03 -9.77 0.22
CA LEU A 218 -14.04 -8.72 0.06
C LEU A 218 -15.44 -9.28 -0.20
N GLU A 219 -15.59 -10.59 -0.42
CA GLU A 219 -16.81 -11.25 -0.89
C GLU A 219 -17.42 -10.60 -2.15
N ILE A 220 -16.61 -10.44 -3.21
CA ILE A 220 -17.00 -9.89 -4.53
C ILE A 220 -16.56 -10.76 -5.69
#